data_AF-A0A8B6M981-F1
#
_entry.id   AF-A0A8B6M981-F1
#
_cell.length_a   1.000
_cell.length_b   1.000
_cell.length_c   1.000
_cell.angle_alpha   90.00
_cell.angle_beta   90.00
_cell.angle_gamma   90.00
#
_symmetry.space_group_name_H-M   'P 1'
#
loop_
_entity.id
_entity.type
_entity.pdbx_description
1 polymer ?
#
loop_
_entity_poly.entity_id
_entity_poly.type
_entity_poly.pdbx_seq_one_letter_code
_entity_poly.pdbx_strand_id
1 'polypeptide(L)'
;MTVSIDMSSIQITVHADDVRPLAVILNFPGKIVPAAPGSAAFFTSNKDEKALAPFGFKADARVQFSIAPGDALDGWKVGFFQIVRQTALRTRYTGRVQSEGSIVCDATQGISTPTLLDCLNKSTIPWMRDPDDKSKFTGSRASPSAHDEPRLSVPLLMQNHTASNINNFLYDFKHDCEFWTILTAIAPDQSRNYLAHFHWRVAHKVDFFWRSGVPSASEWGSFTILDKFVAGPPRDADLQAILANPSGPIANDIFLPAFDKSIKGNDFLTHSESDRGLSPMRLDFWASDLPPNVG
;
A
#
# COMPACT_ATOMS: atom_id res chain seq x y z
N MET A 1 3.51 -3.69 -42.52
CA MET A 1 4.23 -3.36 -41.29
C MET A 1 3.92 -4.44 -40.29
N THR A 2 4.91 -5.17 -39.81
CA THR A 2 4.70 -6.35 -38.97
C THR A 2 5.69 -6.35 -37.81
N VAL A 3 5.62 -5.29 -37.01
CA VAL A 3 6.27 -5.28 -35.68
C VAL A 3 5.62 -6.38 -34.84
N SER A 4 6.43 -7.27 -34.29
CA SER A 4 5.97 -8.32 -33.38
C SER A 4 6.85 -8.39 -32.14
N ILE A 5 6.31 -8.93 -31.05
CA ILE A 5 7.01 -9.06 -29.77
C ILE A 5 7.61 -10.47 -29.68
N ASP A 6 8.91 -10.56 -29.41
CA ASP A 6 9.55 -11.83 -29.11
C ASP A 6 9.21 -12.25 -27.68
N MET A 7 8.21 -13.11 -27.53
CA MET A 7 7.74 -13.57 -26.22
C MET A 7 8.81 -14.33 -25.43
N SER A 8 9.83 -14.90 -26.10
CA SER A 8 10.92 -15.61 -25.44
C SER A 8 11.96 -14.67 -24.82
N SER A 9 11.97 -13.40 -25.25
CA SER A 9 12.87 -12.37 -24.75
C SER A 9 12.42 -11.69 -23.45
N ILE A 10 11.16 -11.92 -23.04
CA ILE A 10 10.55 -11.20 -21.94
C ILE A 10 11.24 -11.60 -20.63
N GLN A 11 11.75 -10.61 -19.92
CA GLN A 11 12.35 -10.78 -18.61
C GLN A 11 11.82 -9.71 -17.66
N ILE A 12 11.52 -10.10 -16.42
CA ILE A 12 11.24 -9.18 -15.32
C ILE A 12 12.18 -9.55 -14.17
N THR A 13 12.93 -8.57 -13.69
CA THR A 13 13.77 -8.67 -12.49
C THR A 13 13.13 -7.83 -11.41
N VAL A 14 12.72 -8.46 -10.31
CA VAL A 14 12.19 -7.76 -9.13
C VAL A 14 13.30 -7.64 -8.10
N HIS A 15 13.68 -6.40 -7.81
CA HIS A 15 14.63 -6.03 -6.76
C HIS A 15 13.86 -5.78 -5.47
N ALA A 16 13.74 -6.83 -4.66
CA ALA A 16 13.07 -6.78 -3.37
C ALA A 16 13.83 -7.53 -2.25
N ASP A 17 15.08 -7.88 -2.49
CA ASP A 17 15.95 -8.44 -1.47
C ASP A 17 16.04 -7.41 -0.33
N ASP A 18 15.74 -7.83 0.89
CA ASP A 18 15.69 -7.00 2.11
C ASP A 18 14.54 -5.99 2.25
N VAL A 19 13.54 -6.06 1.38
CA VAL A 19 12.32 -5.26 1.55
C VAL A 19 11.51 -5.80 2.71
N ARG A 20 11.13 -4.89 3.61
CA ARG A 20 10.26 -5.23 4.73
C ARG A 20 9.31 -4.09 5.08
N PRO A 21 8.11 -4.42 5.57
CA PRO A 21 7.24 -3.47 6.25
C PRO A 21 7.96 -2.90 7.48
N LEU A 22 7.85 -1.58 7.67
CA LEU A 22 8.36 -0.84 8.82
C LEU A 22 7.26 0.01 9.45
N ALA A 23 7.37 0.26 10.75
CA ALA A 23 6.59 1.26 11.46
C ALA A 23 7.54 2.28 12.14
N VAL A 24 7.22 3.56 12.00
CA VAL A 24 7.94 4.63 12.69
C VAL A 24 6.95 5.45 13.50
N ILE A 25 7.23 5.61 14.79
CA ILE A 25 6.50 6.49 15.68
C ILE A 25 7.06 7.90 15.50
N LEU A 26 6.26 8.79 14.95
CA LEU A 26 6.59 10.19 14.74
C LEU A 26 6.04 10.99 15.93
N ASN A 27 6.87 11.14 16.95
CA ASN A 27 6.64 12.09 18.04
C ASN A 27 7.39 13.38 17.72
N PHE A 28 6.72 14.53 17.81
CA PHE A 28 7.40 15.83 17.68
C PHE A 28 8.51 15.93 18.76
N PRO A 29 9.78 16.17 18.39
CA PRO A 29 10.88 16.11 19.33
C PRO A 29 10.91 17.39 20.17
N GLY A 30 11.00 17.26 21.50
CA GLY A 30 11.51 18.36 22.32
C GLY A 30 11.03 18.47 23.76
N LYS A 31 9.90 17.86 24.15
CA LYS A 31 9.45 17.84 25.56
C LYS A 31 8.69 16.55 25.85
N ILE A 32 8.95 15.94 27.01
CA ILE A 32 8.08 14.90 27.56
C ILE A 32 6.75 15.60 27.88
N VAL A 33 5.81 15.55 26.94
CA VAL A 33 4.43 16.00 27.13
C VAL A 33 3.59 14.73 27.28
N PRO A 34 2.80 14.59 28.36
CA PRO A 34 1.83 13.51 28.47
C PRO A 34 0.91 13.54 27.25
N ALA A 35 0.72 12.39 26.58
CA ALA A 35 -0.19 12.22 25.45
C ALA A 35 -0.01 13.28 24.33
N ALA A 36 1.19 13.37 23.73
CA ALA A 36 1.39 14.21 22.55
C ALA A 36 0.61 13.67 21.33
N PRO A 37 -0.03 14.52 20.51
CA PRO A 37 -0.65 14.12 19.25
C PRO A 37 0.44 13.78 18.23
N GLY A 38 0.90 12.52 18.26
CA GLY A 38 1.81 11.97 17.26
C GLY A 38 1.10 11.03 16.29
N SER A 39 1.85 10.53 15.31
CA SER A 39 1.37 9.52 14.37
C SER A 39 2.29 8.31 14.32
N ALA A 40 1.74 7.16 13.98
CA ALA A 40 2.52 6.03 13.49
C ALA A 40 2.47 6.04 11.96
N ALA A 41 3.64 6.05 11.32
CA ALA A 41 3.78 5.93 9.89
C ALA A 41 4.20 4.50 9.53
N PHE A 42 3.58 3.94 8.49
CA PHE A 42 3.80 2.59 8.00
C PHE A 42 4.24 2.67 6.54
N PHE A 43 5.33 2.01 6.21
CA PHE A 43 5.90 2.01 4.86
C PHE A 43 6.74 0.76 4.63
N THR A 44 7.04 0.46 3.38
CA THR A 44 7.97 -0.60 2.99
C THR A 44 9.34 -0.02 2.66
N SER A 45 10.41 -0.62 3.17
CA SER A 45 11.78 -0.16 2.90
C SER A 45 12.73 -1.33 2.66
N ASN A 46 13.64 -1.15 1.71
CA ASN A 46 14.86 -1.94 1.59
C ASN A 46 15.91 -1.41 2.58
N LYS A 47 16.51 -2.29 3.36
CA LYS A 47 17.23 -1.92 4.59
C LYS A 47 18.68 -1.43 4.38
N ASP A 48 18.91 -0.49 3.47
CA ASP A 48 20.12 0.34 3.52
C ASP A 48 19.78 1.68 4.16
N GLU A 49 20.12 1.85 5.44
CA GLU A 49 19.96 3.09 6.23
C GLU A 49 20.64 4.34 5.59
N LYS A 50 21.28 4.20 4.43
CA LYS A 50 21.97 5.25 3.65
C LYS A 50 21.43 5.46 2.23
N ALA A 51 20.41 4.72 1.78
CA ALA A 51 19.83 4.97 0.46
C ALA A 51 18.96 6.23 0.48
N LEU A 52 19.33 7.25 -0.30
CA LEU A 52 18.65 8.55 -0.42
C LEU A 52 17.25 8.49 -1.05
N ALA A 53 16.73 7.29 -1.34
CA ALA A 53 15.34 7.08 -1.72
C ALA A 53 14.87 5.70 -1.23
N PRO A 54 14.08 5.62 -0.13
CA PRO A 54 13.44 4.37 0.25
C PRO A 54 12.44 4.02 -0.85
N PHE A 55 12.58 2.85 -1.44
CA PHE A 55 11.54 2.28 -2.30
C PHE A 55 11.06 0.98 -1.64
N GLY A 56 9.76 0.71 -1.76
CA GLY A 56 9.19 -0.57 -1.37
C GLY A 56 9.78 -1.68 -2.22
N PHE A 57 9.63 -1.64 -3.54
CA PHE A 57 10.37 -2.51 -4.46
C PHE A 57 10.72 -1.76 -5.74
N LYS A 58 11.66 -2.31 -6.53
CA LYS A 58 11.89 -1.89 -7.92
C LYS A 58 11.76 -3.09 -8.85
N ALA A 59 11.08 -2.93 -9.99
CA ALA A 59 11.04 -3.93 -11.06
C ALA A 59 11.65 -3.34 -12.34
N ASP A 60 12.59 -4.06 -12.92
CA ASP A 60 13.16 -3.76 -14.23
C ASP A 60 12.73 -4.86 -15.20
N ALA A 61 12.30 -4.49 -16.41
CA ALA A 61 11.96 -5.46 -17.44
C ALA A 61 12.74 -5.24 -18.72
N ARG A 62 12.77 -6.29 -19.56
CA ARG A 62 13.31 -6.25 -20.91
C ARG A 62 12.36 -6.98 -21.84
N VAL A 63 12.12 -6.40 -23.01
CA VAL A 63 11.38 -7.02 -24.10
C VAL A 63 12.00 -6.65 -25.43
N GLN A 64 12.15 -7.64 -26.30
CA GLN A 64 12.69 -7.52 -27.64
C GLN A 64 11.55 -7.50 -28.65
N PHE A 65 11.61 -6.56 -29.58
CA PHE A 65 10.73 -6.50 -30.74
C PHE A 65 11.45 -7.06 -31.96
N SER A 66 10.70 -7.75 -32.82
CA SER A 66 11.10 -8.11 -34.16
C SER A 66 10.57 -7.06 -35.12
N ILE A 67 11.49 -6.39 -35.83
CA ILE A 67 11.19 -5.26 -36.71
C ILE A 67 11.70 -5.60 -38.11
N ALA A 68 10.81 -5.59 -39.11
CA ALA A 68 11.21 -5.79 -40.50
C ALA A 68 11.87 -4.52 -41.07
N PRO A 69 12.66 -4.61 -42.16
CA PRO A 69 13.20 -3.43 -42.81
C PRO A 69 12.10 -2.43 -43.18
N GLY A 70 12.24 -1.19 -42.71
CA GLY A 70 11.26 -0.11 -42.94
C GLY A 70 10.15 0.00 -41.89
N ASP A 71 10.06 -0.94 -40.93
CA ASP A 71 9.17 -0.79 -39.77
C ASP A 71 9.86 0.06 -38.67
N ALA A 72 9.06 0.75 -37.87
CA ALA A 72 9.50 1.55 -36.73
C ALA A 72 8.67 1.23 -35.49
N LEU A 73 9.22 1.56 -34.32
CA LEU A 73 8.53 1.46 -33.03
C LEU A 73 7.79 2.75 -32.66
N ASP A 74 7.65 3.67 -33.61
CA ASP A 74 6.97 4.95 -33.40
C ASP A 74 5.54 4.72 -32.90
N GLY A 75 5.21 5.35 -31.76
CA GLY A 75 3.91 5.23 -31.12
C GLY A 75 3.71 3.99 -30.25
N TRP A 76 4.64 3.03 -30.22
CA TRP A 76 4.60 1.96 -29.22
C TRP A 76 4.96 2.50 -27.84
N LYS A 77 4.25 2.00 -26.82
CA LYS A 77 4.53 2.30 -25.42
C LYS A 77 4.72 1.00 -24.65
N VAL A 78 5.76 0.92 -23.82
CA VAL A 78 6.01 -0.25 -22.97
C VAL A 78 6.25 0.18 -21.55
N GLY A 79 5.51 -0.41 -20.62
CA GLY A 79 5.56 -0.01 -19.23
C GLY A 79 4.84 -1.01 -18.34
N PHE A 80 4.63 -0.61 -17.09
CA PHE A 80 3.92 -1.42 -16.12
C PHE A 80 2.54 -0.85 -15.85
N PHE A 81 1.54 -1.72 -15.88
CA PHE A 81 0.25 -1.50 -15.23
C PHE A 81 0.35 -2.08 -13.84
N GLN A 82 -0.39 -1.52 -12.89
CA GLN A 82 -0.51 -2.12 -11.57
C GLN A 82 -1.97 -2.13 -11.15
N ILE A 83 -2.37 -3.24 -10.53
CA ILE A 83 -3.67 -3.40 -9.92
C ILE A 83 -3.41 -3.74 -8.45
N VAL A 84 -4.12 -3.09 -7.55
CA VAL A 84 -4.03 -3.34 -6.10
C VAL A 84 -5.35 -3.90 -5.60
N ARG A 85 -5.26 -4.83 -4.65
CA ARG A 85 -6.40 -5.36 -3.89
C ARG A 85 -6.17 -5.12 -2.40
N GLN A 86 -7.06 -4.36 -1.78
CA GLN A 86 -7.04 -4.09 -0.33
C GLN A 86 -7.89 -5.15 0.39
N THR A 87 -7.27 -5.96 1.26
CA THR A 87 -7.97 -7.06 1.97
C THR A 87 -8.14 -6.80 3.47
N ALA A 88 -7.28 -5.99 4.07
CA ALA A 88 -7.46 -5.51 5.45
C ALA A 88 -6.89 -4.10 5.62
N LEU A 89 -7.62 -3.23 6.31
CA LEU A 89 -7.14 -1.92 6.73
C LEU A 89 -7.89 -1.51 8.00
N ARG A 90 -7.29 -1.81 9.14
CA ARG A 90 -7.89 -1.67 10.45
C ARG A 90 -6.92 -1.07 11.46
N THR A 91 -7.41 -0.10 12.22
CA THR A 91 -6.75 0.41 13.42
C THR A 91 -7.66 0.19 14.62
N ARG A 92 -7.05 -0.04 15.79
CA ARG A 92 -7.80 -0.13 17.05
C ARG A 92 -7.12 0.67 18.14
N TYR A 93 -7.96 1.32 18.93
CA TYR A 93 -7.58 2.16 20.06
C TYR A 93 -8.30 1.67 21.30
N THR A 94 -7.65 1.74 22.46
CA THR A 94 -8.24 1.33 23.73
C THR A 94 -7.98 2.36 24.81
N GLY A 95 -8.94 2.54 25.70
CA GLY A 95 -8.76 3.32 26.91
C GLY A 95 -7.84 2.62 27.91
N ARG A 96 -7.48 3.33 28.97
CA ARG A 96 -6.64 2.83 30.07
C ARG A 96 -7.34 1.75 30.88
N VAL A 97 -8.65 1.91 31.04
CA VAL A 97 -9.53 1.01 31.79
C VAL A 97 -10.74 0.65 30.94
N GLN A 98 -11.42 -0.44 31.30
CA GLN A 98 -12.56 -0.93 30.52
C GLN A 98 -13.69 0.11 30.38
N SER A 99 -13.92 0.94 31.39
CA SER A 99 -14.94 2.00 31.34
C SER A 99 -14.63 3.11 30.36
N GLU A 100 -13.38 3.25 29.91
CA GLU A 100 -13.00 4.24 28.90
C GLU A 100 -13.35 3.81 27.46
N GLY A 101 -13.64 2.52 27.26
CA GLY A 101 -14.08 1.97 25.98
C GLY A 101 -12.94 1.72 24.98
N SER A 102 -13.31 1.43 23.73
CA SER A 102 -12.37 1.23 22.63
C SER A 102 -12.90 1.87 21.35
N ILE A 103 -12.01 2.12 20.39
CA ILE A 103 -12.37 2.61 19.05
C ILE A 103 -11.82 1.63 18.04
N VAL A 104 -12.65 1.23 17.08
CA VAL A 104 -12.25 0.41 15.94
C VAL A 104 -12.54 1.18 14.68
N CYS A 105 -11.51 1.38 13.87
CA CYS A 105 -11.64 1.96 12.54
C CYS A 105 -11.30 0.86 11.52
N ASP A 106 -12.26 0.46 10.69
CA ASP A 106 -12.11 -0.56 9.66
C ASP A 106 -12.54 0.01 8.30
N ALA A 107 -11.57 0.54 7.57
CA ALA A 107 -11.82 1.20 6.29
C ALA A 107 -12.30 0.24 5.20
N THR A 108 -12.01 -1.07 5.33
CA THR A 108 -12.38 -2.05 4.30
C THR A 108 -13.88 -2.21 4.14
N GLN A 109 -14.66 -1.96 5.21
CA GLN A 109 -16.13 -2.01 5.13
C GLN A 109 -16.72 -0.87 4.29
N GLY A 110 -15.98 0.22 4.10
CA GLY A 110 -16.40 1.37 3.29
C GLY A 110 -15.92 1.32 1.84
N ILE A 111 -15.15 0.28 1.46
CA ILE A 111 -14.61 0.12 0.11
C ILE A 111 -15.52 -0.85 -0.66
N SER A 112 -16.33 -0.32 -1.58
CA SER A 112 -17.25 -1.13 -2.39
C SER A 112 -16.54 -2.00 -3.43
N THR A 113 -15.38 -1.55 -3.93
CA THR A 113 -14.56 -2.28 -4.90
C THR A 113 -13.14 -2.41 -4.35
N PRO A 114 -12.75 -3.58 -3.80
CA PRO A 114 -11.46 -3.74 -3.14
C PRO A 114 -10.31 -3.87 -4.13
N THR A 115 -10.58 -4.14 -5.41
CA THR A 115 -9.60 -4.30 -6.48
C THR A 115 -9.67 -3.09 -7.43
N LEU A 116 -8.59 -2.30 -7.52
CA LEU A 116 -8.54 -1.05 -8.28
C LEU A 116 -7.23 -0.89 -9.05
N LEU A 117 -7.24 -0.02 -10.07
CA LEU A 117 -6.00 0.40 -10.74
C LEU A 117 -5.10 1.15 -9.76
N ASP A 118 -3.83 0.79 -9.75
CA ASP A 118 -2.81 1.48 -8.99
C ASP A 118 -1.94 2.32 -9.93
N CYS A 119 -2.33 3.58 -10.05
CA CYS A 119 -1.70 4.57 -10.90
C CYS A 119 -1.31 5.79 -10.07
N LEU A 120 -0.22 6.46 -10.45
CA LEU A 120 0.18 7.71 -9.81
C LEU A 120 -0.94 8.77 -9.86
N ASN A 121 -1.63 8.88 -11.00
CA ASN A 121 -2.79 9.76 -11.18
C ASN A 121 -3.61 9.38 -12.43
N LYS A 122 -4.69 10.13 -12.69
CA LYS A 122 -5.58 9.92 -13.84
C LYS A 122 -4.92 10.14 -15.19
N SER A 123 -3.94 11.04 -15.31
CA SER A 123 -3.27 11.29 -16.60
C SER A 123 -2.30 10.18 -17.00
N THR A 124 -1.83 9.38 -16.04
CA THR A 124 -0.96 8.23 -16.33
C THR A 124 -1.72 6.96 -16.65
N ILE A 125 -3.05 6.91 -16.47
CA ILE A 125 -3.86 5.72 -16.77
C ILE A 125 -3.57 5.24 -18.20
N PRO A 126 -3.33 3.93 -18.41
CA PRO A 126 -3.41 2.81 -17.45
C PRO A 126 -2.08 2.46 -16.74
N TRP A 127 -1.06 3.28 -16.93
CA TRP A 127 0.29 3.05 -16.45
C TRP A 127 0.42 3.42 -14.98
N MET A 128 1.21 2.63 -14.26
CA MET A 128 1.61 2.94 -12.90
C MET A 128 2.30 4.32 -12.84
N ARG A 129 3.15 4.59 -13.82
CA ARG A 129 3.83 5.87 -14.06
C ARG A 129 3.99 6.09 -15.56
N ASP A 130 4.17 7.35 -15.97
CA ASP A 130 4.28 7.72 -17.38
C ASP A 130 5.29 6.82 -18.14
N PRO A 131 4.83 6.08 -19.16
CA PRO A 131 5.69 5.22 -19.95
C PRO A 131 6.57 6.04 -20.91
N ASP A 132 6.22 7.29 -21.23
CA ASP A 132 6.94 8.07 -22.25
C ASP A 132 8.31 8.55 -21.72
N ASP A 133 8.44 8.76 -20.41
CA ASP A 133 9.72 9.03 -19.74
C ASP A 133 10.59 7.75 -19.56
N LYS A 134 9.99 6.55 -19.67
CA LYS A 134 10.62 5.28 -19.25
C LYS A 134 10.72 4.21 -20.34
N SER A 135 10.02 4.35 -21.46
CA SER A 135 10.14 3.50 -22.64
C SER A 135 11.43 3.86 -23.38
N LYS A 136 12.58 3.61 -22.75
CA LYS A 136 13.88 3.77 -23.40
C LYS A 136 14.06 2.64 -24.41
N PHE A 137 13.45 2.79 -25.58
CA PHE A 137 13.76 1.94 -26.70
C PHE A 137 15.22 2.15 -27.09
N THR A 138 16.01 1.07 -27.09
CA THR A 138 17.38 1.05 -27.60
C THR A 138 17.40 0.10 -28.78
N GLY A 139 17.32 0.67 -29.99
CA GLY A 139 17.02 -0.10 -31.20
C GLY A 139 15.66 -0.78 -31.05
N SER A 140 15.64 -2.10 -31.16
CA SER A 140 14.42 -2.92 -31.08
C SER A 140 14.08 -3.41 -29.67
N ARG A 141 14.78 -2.95 -28.63
CA ARG A 141 14.57 -3.40 -27.25
C ARG A 141 13.93 -2.32 -26.40
N ALA A 142 12.87 -2.64 -25.65
CA ALA A 142 12.37 -1.79 -24.57
C ALA A 142 12.89 -2.28 -23.21
N SER A 143 13.18 -1.35 -22.29
CA SER A 143 13.65 -1.66 -20.93
C SER A 143 12.95 -0.81 -19.87
N PRO A 144 11.63 -1.00 -19.64
CA PRO A 144 10.89 -0.19 -18.68
C PRO A 144 11.25 -0.55 -17.23
N SER A 145 11.01 0.41 -16.33
CA SER A 145 11.19 0.21 -14.89
C SER A 145 10.04 0.80 -14.07
N ALA A 146 9.67 0.10 -13.01
CA ALA A 146 8.67 0.52 -12.03
C ALA A 146 9.22 0.42 -10.62
N HIS A 147 8.65 1.20 -9.72
CA HIS A 147 8.88 1.04 -8.29
C HIS A 147 7.65 1.55 -7.55
N ASP A 148 7.36 0.90 -6.43
CA ASP A 148 6.26 1.30 -5.56
C ASP A 148 6.72 1.38 -4.12
N GLU A 149 5.95 2.12 -3.33
CA GLU A 149 6.11 2.22 -1.90
C GLU A 149 4.76 2.55 -1.24
N PRO A 150 3.97 1.53 -0.88
CA PRO A 150 2.76 1.73 -0.11
C PRO A 150 3.10 2.43 1.22
N ARG A 151 2.42 3.54 1.50
CA ARG A 151 2.59 4.32 2.74
C ARG A 151 1.25 4.67 3.36
N LEU A 152 1.20 4.63 4.68
CA LEU A 152 0.05 5.09 5.47
C LEU A 152 0.52 5.75 6.76
N SER A 153 -0.31 6.60 7.35
CA SER A 153 -0.08 7.11 8.70
C SER A 153 -1.38 7.18 9.47
N VAL A 154 -1.32 6.91 10.77
CA VAL A 154 -2.48 6.89 11.66
C VAL A 154 -2.17 7.66 12.94
N PRO A 155 -3.16 8.32 13.57
CA PRO A 155 -2.92 9.00 14.83
C PRO A 155 -2.60 7.98 15.93
N LEU A 156 -1.73 8.34 16.87
CA LEU A 156 -1.43 7.49 18.03
C LEU A 156 -2.54 7.53 19.08
N LEU A 157 -3.33 8.60 19.10
CA LEU A 157 -4.41 8.84 20.06
C LEU A 157 -5.68 9.22 19.32
N MET A 158 -6.83 8.74 19.80
CA MET A 158 -8.15 9.13 19.30
C MET A 158 -9.12 9.28 20.46
N GLN A 159 -9.87 10.37 20.49
CA GLN A 159 -10.86 10.60 21.55
C GLN A 159 -12.07 9.69 21.36
N ASN A 160 -12.49 8.98 22.42
CA ASN A 160 -13.72 8.20 22.42
C ASN A 160 -14.85 9.08 22.94
N HIS A 161 -15.65 9.65 22.04
CA HIS A 161 -16.74 10.57 22.38
C HIS A 161 -17.95 9.86 23.01
N THR A 162 -18.09 8.55 22.80
CA THR A 162 -19.27 7.78 23.20
C THR A 162 -19.18 7.23 24.62
N ALA A 163 -18.05 6.66 25.02
CA ALA A 163 -17.89 5.93 26.28
C ALA A 163 -17.40 6.82 27.43
N SER A 164 -16.41 7.69 27.17
CA SER A 164 -15.69 8.40 28.24
C SER A 164 -15.28 9.83 27.93
N ASN A 165 -15.38 10.27 26.68
CA ASN A 165 -14.84 11.55 26.19
C ASN A 165 -13.33 11.74 26.46
N ILE A 166 -12.58 10.64 26.59
CA ILE A 166 -11.13 10.60 26.86
C ILE A 166 -10.39 10.03 25.64
N ASN A 167 -9.11 10.36 25.50
CA ASN A 167 -8.24 9.77 24.48
C ASN A 167 -7.97 8.28 24.73
N ASN A 168 -8.29 7.47 23.73
CA ASN A 168 -7.86 6.10 23.59
C ASN A 168 -6.52 6.02 22.84
N PHE A 169 -5.76 4.97 23.12
CA PHE A 169 -4.39 4.77 22.67
C PHE A 169 -4.35 3.70 21.58
N LEU A 170 -3.65 3.97 20.47
CA LEU A 170 -3.44 3.01 19.39
C LEU A 170 -2.77 1.76 19.97
N TYR A 171 -3.37 0.58 19.78
CA TYR A 171 -2.78 -0.68 20.26
C TYR A 171 -2.58 -1.72 19.15
N ASP A 172 -3.30 -1.57 18.03
CA ASP A 172 -3.28 -2.52 16.92
C ASP A 172 -3.43 -1.78 15.59
N PHE A 173 -2.53 -2.10 14.65
CA PHE A 173 -2.66 -1.75 13.24
C PHE A 173 -2.53 -3.02 12.39
N LYS A 174 -3.47 -3.19 11.47
CA LYS A 174 -3.45 -4.23 10.45
C LYS A 174 -3.71 -3.61 9.08
N HIS A 175 -2.78 -3.83 8.15
CA HIS A 175 -2.93 -3.44 6.75
C HIS A 175 -2.45 -4.57 5.86
N ASP A 176 -3.19 -4.89 4.81
CA ASP A 176 -2.95 -6.06 3.97
C ASP A 176 -3.39 -5.76 2.54
N CYS A 177 -2.41 -5.73 1.63
CA CYS A 177 -2.59 -5.41 0.22
C CYS A 177 -1.87 -6.41 -0.66
N GLU A 178 -2.55 -6.81 -1.73
CA GLU A 178 -1.99 -7.57 -2.85
C GLU A 178 -1.87 -6.68 -4.08
N PHE A 179 -0.88 -6.95 -4.92
CA PHE A 179 -0.57 -6.15 -6.09
C PHE A 179 -0.16 -7.04 -7.26
N TRP A 180 -0.75 -6.78 -8.43
CA TRP A 180 -0.37 -7.38 -9.71
C TRP A 180 0.28 -6.32 -10.56
N THR A 181 1.58 -6.47 -10.79
CA THR A 181 2.36 -5.56 -11.63
C THR A 181 2.61 -6.24 -12.97
N ILE A 182 2.06 -5.66 -14.03
CA ILE A 182 1.87 -6.29 -15.34
C ILE A 182 2.67 -5.52 -16.38
N LEU A 183 3.67 -6.17 -16.97
CA LEU A 183 4.40 -5.64 -18.11
C LEU A 183 3.49 -5.62 -19.33
N THR A 184 3.26 -4.44 -19.88
CA THR A 184 2.32 -4.22 -20.98
C THR A 184 2.99 -3.46 -22.11
N ALA A 185 2.70 -3.86 -23.34
CA ALA A 185 3.01 -3.11 -24.55
C ALA A 185 1.71 -2.63 -25.21
N ILE A 186 1.59 -1.34 -25.47
CA ILE A 186 0.48 -0.75 -26.23
C ILE A 186 1.00 -0.34 -27.60
N ALA A 187 0.35 -0.84 -28.65
CA ALA A 187 0.68 -0.50 -30.03
C ALA A 187 0.05 0.84 -30.45
N PRO A 188 0.45 1.43 -31.59
CA PRO A 188 -0.09 2.73 -32.05
C PRO A 188 -1.61 2.74 -32.23
N ASP A 189 -2.20 1.59 -32.59
CA ASP A 189 -3.65 1.38 -32.73
C ASP A 189 -4.38 1.22 -31.37
N GLN A 190 -3.69 1.43 -30.26
CA GLN A 190 -4.16 1.27 -28.89
C GLN A 190 -4.45 -0.17 -28.47
N SER A 191 -4.08 -1.17 -29.27
CA SER A 191 -4.15 -2.57 -28.86
C SER A 191 -3.17 -2.84 -27.72
N ARG A 192 -3.65 -3.53 -26.68
CA ARG A 192 -2.91 -3.80 -25.44
C ARG A 192 -2.42 -5.25 -25.45
N ASN A 193 -1.13 -5.42 -25.24
CA ASN A 193 -0.46 -6.71 -25.16
C ASN A 193 0.07 -6.89 -23.73
N TYR A 194 -0.62 -7.69 -22.92
CA TYR A 194 -0.18 -8.04 -21.56
C TYR A 194 0.85 -9.16 -21.64
N LEU A 195 2.11 -8.82 -21.42
CA LEU A 195 3.25 -9.68 -21.77
C LEU A 195 3.57 -10.69 -20.67
N ALA A 196 3.67 -10.19 -19.44
CA ALA A 196 3.95 -10.99 -18.25
C ALA A 196 3.58 -10.18 -17.00
N HIS A 197 3.46 -10.84 -15.86
CA HIS A 197 3.22 -10.20 -14.58
C HIS A 197 3.95 -10.90 -13.44
N PHE A 198 4.01 -10.20 -12.32
CA PHE A 198 4.36 -10.76 -11.02
C PHE A 198 3.34 -10.27 -9.99
N HIS A 199 3.16 -11.04 -8.94
CA HIS A 199 2.19 -10.80 -7.87
C HIS A 199 2.92 -10.73 -6.55
N TRP A 200 2.66 -9.68 -5.78
CA TRP A 200 3.30 -9.44 -4.50
C TRP A 200 2.31 -8.90 -3.47
N ARG A 201 2.67 -9.03 -2.20
CA ARG A 201 1.82 -8.69 -1.06
C ARG A 201 2.61 -7.97 0.02
N VAL A 202 1.99 -6.93 0.58
CA VAL A 202 2.45 -6.24 1.78
C VAL A 202 1.43 -6.47 2.88
N ALA A 203 1.89 -7.08 3.96
CA ALA A 203 1.12 -7.21 5.19
C ALA A 203 1.84 -6.45 6.30
N HIS A 204 1.19 -5.45 6.88
CA HIS A 204 1.56 -4.87 8.16
C HIS A 204 0.66 -5.45 9.25
N LYS A 205 1.30 -5.92 10.32
CA LYS A 205 0.65 -6.21 11.59
C LYS A 205 1.54 -5.63 12.68
N VAL A 206 1.05 -4.61 13.37
CA VAL A 206 1.82 -3.87 14.36
C VAL A 206 1.03 -3.82 15.64
N ASP A 207 1.62 -4.34 16.71
CA ASP A 207 1.09 -4.20 18.06
C ASP A 207 1.83 -3.05 18.74
N PHE A 208 1.08 -2.13 19.35
CA PHE A 208 1.62 -0.99 20.08
C PHE A 208 1.51 -1.21 21.59
N PHE A 209 2.54 -0.80 22.30
CA PHE A 209 2.63 -0.86 23.76
C PHE A 209 2.91 0.52 24.31
N TRP A 210 2.24 0.87 25.40
CA TRP A 210 2.38 2.17 26.02
C TRP A 210 3.01 2.02 27.40
N ARG A 211 3.94 2.91 27.75
CA ARG A 211 4.46 3.01 29.12
C ARG A 211 4.62 4.47 29.48
N SER A 212 3.93 4.90 30.53
CA SER A 212 3.96 6.30 31.00
C SER A 212 3.67 7.31 29.87
N GLY A 213 2.75 6.96 28.97
CA GLY A 213 2.38 7.79 27.81
C GLY A 213 3.35 7.75 26.61
N VAL A 214 4.39 6.92 26.67
CA VAL A 214 5.33 6.72 25.57
C VAL A 214 4.99 5.43 24.82
N PRO A 215 4.71 5.49 23.50
CA PRO A 215 4.44 4.32 22.70
C PRO A 215 5.72 3.64 22.21
N SER A 216 5.65 2.33 22.07
CA SER A 216 6.60 1.46 21.38
C SER A 216 5.83 0.48 20.50
N ALA A 217 6.49 -0.11 19.51
CA ALA A 217 5.84 -0.97 18.53
C ALA A 217 6.58 -2.30 18.39
N SER A 218 5.83 -3.38 18.16
CA SER A 218 6.33 -4.67 17.71
C SER A 218 5.70 -4.99 16.36
N GLU A 219 6.56 -5.22 15.37
CA GLU A 219 6.17 -5.39 13.98
C GLU A 219 6.27 -6.87 13.57
N TRP A 220 5.21 -7.37 12.93
CA TRP A 220 5.06 -8.74 12.44
C TRP A 220 4.71 -8.79 10.95
N GLY A 221 5.06 -7.72 10.23
CA GLY A 221 4.74 -7.58 8.82
C GLY A 221 5.62 -8.43 7.91
N SER A 222 5.14 -8.64 6.68
CA SER A 222 5.88 -9.30 5.61
C SER A 222 5.72 -8.57 4.28
N PHE A 223 6.79 -8.53 3.50
CA PHE A 223 6.74 -8.32 2.07
C PHE A 223 6.98 -9.67 1.39
N THR A 224 6.12 -10.07 0.46
CA THR A 224 6.26 -11.37 -0.21
C THR A 224 5.99 -11.22 -1.71
N ILE A 225 6.90 -11.75 -2.53
CA ILE A 225 6.60 -12.01 -3.95
C ILE A 225 5.96 -13.39 -4.02
N LEU A 226 4.67 -13.43 -4.33
CA LEU A 226 3.87 -14.65 -4.41
C LEU A 226 4.13 -15.37 -5.73
N ASP A 227 4.13 -14.63 -6.83
CA ASP A 227 4.44 -15.13 -8.17
C ASP A 227 5.53 -14.25 -8.80
N LYS A 228 6.71 -14.81 -9.10
CA LYS A 228 7.88 -14.02 -9.56
C LYS A 228 7.85 -13.66 -11.03
N PHE A 229 7.31 -14.54 -11.88
CA PHE A 229 7.19 -14.33 -13.32
C PHE A 229 6.13 -15.27 -13.87
N VAL A 230 5.05 -14.70 -14.41
CA VAL A 230 3.97 -15.43 -15.06
C VAL A 230 3.73 -14.82 -16.42
N ALA A 231 3.79 -15.63 -17.48
CA ALA A 231 3.55 -15.16 -18.84
C ALA A 231 2.07 -14.78 -19.04
N GLY A 232 1.84 -13.70 -19.78
CA GLY A 232 0.50 -13.18 -20.06
C GLY A 232 -0.11 -12.39 -18.89
N PRO A 233 -1.41 -12.04 -18.99
CA PRO A 233 -2.13 -11.35 -17.94
C PRO A 233 -2.51 -12.28 -16.76
N PRO A 234 -2.75 -11.73 -15.56
CA PRO A 234 -3.29 -12.50 -14.43
C PRO A 234 -4.69 -13.06 -14.75
N ARG A 235 -5.04 -14.24 -14.24
CA ARG A 235 -6.25 -14.97 -14.69
C ARG A 235 -7.51 -14.69 -13.88
N ASP A 236 -7.40 -14.02 -12.74
CA ASP A 236 -8.52 -13.70 -11.87
C ASP A 236 -9.56 -12.82 -12.60
N ALA A 237 -10.84 -13.15 -12.43
CA ALA A 237 -11.93 -12.53 -13.19
C ALA A 237 -12.08 -11.03 -12.91
N ASP A 238 -11.87 -10.59 -11.67
CA ASP A 238 -11.92 -9.18 -11.27
C ASP A 238 -10.76 -8.37 -11.88
N LEU A 239 -9.57 -8.97 -11.97
CA LEU A 239 -8.42 -8.36 -12.65
C LEU A 239 -8.65 -8.26 -14.15
N GLN A 240 -9.20 -9.31 -14.77
CA GLN A 240 -9.51 -9.32 -16.21
C GLN A 240 -10.51 -8.22 -16.60
N ALA A 241 -11.50 -7.93 -15.76
CA ALA A 241 -12.44 -6.84 -15.99
C ALA A 241 -11.75 -5.47 -16.06
N ILE A 242 -10.77 -5.23 -15.17
CA ILE A 242 -9.97 -4.01 -15.17
C ILE A 242 -9.08 -3.94 -16.40
N LEU A 243 -8.45 -5.05 -16.81
CA LEU A 243 -7.57 -5.09 -17.98
C LEU A 243 -8.34 -4.86 -19.29
N ALA A 244 -9.56 -5.39 -19.40
CA ALA A 244 -10.40 -5.14 -20.57
C ALA A 244 -10.70 -3.63 -20.76
N ASN A 245 -10.93 -2.90 -19.66
CA ASN A 245 -11.20 -1.47 -19.69
C ASN A 245 -10.56 -0.72 -18.51
N PRO A 246 -9.26 -0.36 -18.60
CA PRO A 246 -8.52 0.28 -17.53
C PRO A 246 -8.82 1.78 -17.53
N SER A 247 -10.05 2.13 -17.19
CA SER A 247 -10.57 3.51 -17.14
C SER A 247 -11.27 3.82 -15.80
N GLY A 248 -11.12 2.93 -14.81
CA GLY A 248 -11.82 2.98 -13.54
C GLY A 248 -11.21 3.94 -12.52
N PRO A 249 -11.84 4.08 -11.34
CA PRO A 249 -11.25 4.82 -10.24
C PRO A 249 -9.88 4.22 -9.87
N ILE A 250 -8.94 5.11 -9.53
CA ILE A 250 -7.60 4.71 -9.08
C ILE A 250 -7.62 4.50 -7.57
N ALA A 251 -6.79 3.59 -7.08
CA ALA A 251 -6.75 3.18 -5.68
C ALA A 251 -6.56 4.35 -4.72
N ASN A 252 -5.64 5.27 -5.01
CA ASN A 252 -5.37 6.44 -4.17
C ASN A 252 -6.58 7.38 -4.04
N ASP A 253 -7.45 7.45 -5.05
CA ASP A 253 -8.68 8.27 -5.02
C ASP A 253 -9.79 7.64 -4.17
N ILE A 254 -9.67 6.36 -3.82
CA ILE A 254 -10.72 5.59 -3.12
C ILE A 254 -10.25 5.15 -1.73
N PHE A 255 -9.12 4.45 -1.65
CA PHE A 255 -8.64 3.85 -0.40
C PHE A 255 -8.22 4.90 0.62
N LEU A 256 -7.45 5.92 0.23
CA LEU A 256 -7.01 6.96 1.16
C LEU A 256 -8.20 7.76 1.71
N PRO A 257 -9.17 8.26 0.90
CA PRO A 257 -10.36 8.91 1.44
C PRO A 257 -11.24 8.00 2.30
N ALA A 258 -11.38 6.72 1.96
CA ALA A 258 -12.13 5.76 2.79
C ALA A 258 -11.46 5.56 4.16
N PHE A 259 -10.14 5.43 4.17
CA PHE A 259 -9.35 5.36 5.39
C PHE A 259 -9.48 6.63 6.23
N ASP A 260 -9.35 7.80 5.60
CA ASP A 260 -9.51 9.09 6.27
C ASP A 260 -10.88 9.27 6.92
N LYS A 261 -11.96 8.83 6.25
CA LYS A 261 -13.33 8.88 6.79
C LYS A 261 -13.48 7.97 8.02
N SER A 262 -12.92 6.76 7.94
CA SER A 262 -12.90 5.79 9.03
C SER A 262 -12.17 6.34 10.26
N ILE A 263 -10.99 6.96 10.07
CA ILE A 263 -10.24 7.59 11.17
C ILE A 263 -10.96 8.82 11.73
N LYS A 264 -11.57 9.65 10.89
CA LYS A 264 -12.26 10.88 11.34
C LYS A 264 -13.63 10.62 11.99
N GLY A 265 -14.13 9.38 11.99
CA GLY A 265 -15.45 9.06 12.54
C GLY A 265 -16.62 9.59 11.72
N ASN A 266 -16.38 9.89 10.43
CA ASN A 266 -17.40 10.44 9.54
C ASN A 266 -18.33 9.37 8.93
N ASP A 267 -18.16 8.10 9.32
CA ASP A 267 -18.92 6.97 8.81
C ASP A 267 -19.03 5.87 9.89
N PHE A 268 -20.26 5.61 10.34
CA PHE A 268 -20.57 4.64 11.40
C PHE A 268 -20.36 3.18 10.97
N LEU A 269 -20.26 2.90 9.66
CA LEU A 269 -19.95 1.55 9.16
C LEU A 269 -18.46 1.23 9.32
N THR A 270 -17.61 2.24 9.20
CA THR A 270 -16.15 2.08 9.23
C THR A 270 -15.53 2.57 10.53
N HIS A 271 -16.31 3.13 11.45
CA HIS A 271 -15.86 3.65 12.74
C HIS A 271 -16.85 3.26 13.85
N SER A 272 -16.35 2.62 14.90
CA SER A 272 -17.13 2.28 16.10
C SER A 272 -16.39 2.69 17.37
N GLU A 273 -17.02 3.50 18.21
CA GLU A 273 -16.54 3.86 19.55
C GLU A 273 -17.27 3.11 20.68
N SER A 274 -18.24 2.27 20.31
CA SER A 274 -19.10 1.54 21.24
C SER A 274 -18.60 0.13 21.53
N ASP A 275 -17.50 -0.28 20.88
CA ASP A 275 -16.93 -1.59 21.07
C ASP A 275 -16.37 -1.69 22.50
N ARG A 276 -17.14 -2.34 23.38
CA ARG A 276 -16.66 -2.77 24.71
C ARG A 276 -15.78 -4.02 24.59
N GLY A 277 -15.57 -4.52 23.36
CA GLY A 277 -14.80 -5.68 23.03
C GLY A 277 -13.32 -5.49 23.34
N LEU A 278 -12.87 -6.30 24.30
CA LEU A 278 -11.47 -6.58 24.63
C LEU A 278 -10.60 -5.33 24.63
N SER A 279 -10.64 -4.55 25.71
CA SER A 279 -9.41 -3.90 26.15
C SER A 279 -8.36 -5.02 26.23
N PRO A 280 -7.27 -4.99 25.44
CA PRO A 280 -6.17 -5.89 25.68
C PRO A 280 -5.58 -5.46 27.02
N MET A 281 -6.14 -5.97 28.11
CA MET A 281 -5.45 -6.12 29.38
C MET A 281 -4.28 -7.11 29.15
N ARG A 282 -3.34 -6.77 28.27
CA ARG A 282 -1.99 -7.26 28.46
C ARG A 282 -1.54 -6.53 29.72
N LEU A 283 -1.21 -7.29 30.76
CA LEU A 283 -0.70 -6.80 32.05
C LEU A 283 0.43 -5.76 31.88
N ASP A 284 1.10 -5.77 30.72
CA ASP A 284 2.22 -4.90 30.39
C ASP A 284 1.84 -3.62 29.63
N PHE A 285 0.59 -3.45 29.18
CA PHE A 285 0.12 -2.26 28.45
C PHE A 285 0.13 -1.01 29.34
N TRP A 286 0.09 -1.20 30.65
CA TRP A 286 0.33 -0.17 31.66
C TRP A 286 1.14 -0.81 32.80
N ALA A 287 2.41 -1.15 32.56
CA ALA A 287 3.26 -1.67 33.63
C ALA A 287 3.30 -0.69 34.82
N SER A 288 2.46 -0.94 35.84
CA SER A 288 2.30 -0.36 37.18
C SER A 288 2.38 1.16 37.42
N ASP A 289 2.80 1.96 36.46
CA ASP A 289 2.94 3.41 36.57
C ASP A 289 1.91 4.07 35.65
N LEU A 290 0.64 4.00 36.05
CA LEU A 290 -0.38 4.90 35.51
C LEU A 290 0.11 6.33 35.78
N PRO A 291 0.29 7.18 34.75
CA PRO A 291 0.57 8.58 35.01
C PRO A 291 -0.55 9.15 35.90
N PRO A 292 -0.22 9.89 36.97
CA PRO A 292 -1.24 10.44 37.86
C PRO A 292 -2.19 11.29 37.04
N ASN A 293 -3.49 10.98 37.14
CA ASN A 293 -4.65 11.72 36.67
C ASN A 293 -4.30 12.99 35.88
N VAL A 294 -4.22 12.86 34.56
CA VAL A 294 -4.34 14.01 33.66
C VAL A 294 -5.83 14.33 33.60
N GLY A 295 -6.24 15.32 34.38
CA GLY A 295 -7.60 15.86 34.42
C GLY A 295 -7.94 16.71 33.20
#